data_AF-A0AAU6BE56-F1
#
_entry.id   AF-A0AAU6BE56-F1
#
_cell.length_a   1.000
_cell.length_b   1.000
_cell.length_c   1.000
_cell.angle_alpha   90.00
_cell.angle_beta   90.00
_cell.angle_gamma   90.00
#
_symmetry.space_group_name_H-M   'P 1'
#
loop_
_entity.id
_entity.type
_entity.pdbx_description
1 polymer ?
#
loop_
_entity_poly.entity_id
_entity_poly.type
_entity_poly.pdbx_seq_one_letter_code
_entity_poly.pdbx_strand_id
1 'polypeptide(L)'
;MPALREGGRRRAGERFPRGPLERAVKLLRARHPAVPVTYSLGEPWPGELDDLPERAQIAHFHFYVYGVLGALYEAAGLGHGTEAAPETATWPTPELAAMLRSDAPAFSDYQPDEPWRLAATGIPRELFYAHDWVDPDRWDLWLYENYPAHRQDMRETLALWVDSVAEFARRRGIPAVLGESVVGYTPLLTRFEEDAVGKDIAEFVVDRCLAAGFQGVVLTSNAAPHHPMWHTDRDWMRRVNARVTTG
;
A
#
# COMPACT_ATOMS: atom_id res chain seq x y z
N MET A 1 11.41 9.83 22.93
CA MET A 1 10.88 8.71 22.15
C MET A 1 9.45 9.04 21.75
N PRO A 2 9.23 9.61 20.56
CA PRO A 2 7.88 9.87 20.08
C PRO A 2 7.28 8.55 19.60
N ALA A 3 6.04 8.30 19.98
CA ALA A 3 5.29 7.12 19.60
C ALA A 3 5.02 7.15 18.09
N LEU A 4 5.44 6.11 17.38
CA LEU A 4 4.86 5.72 16.09
C LEU A 4 3.35 5.56 16.32
N ARG A 5 2.57 6.59 15.96
CA ARG A 5 1.11 6.48 15.97
C ARG A 5 0.70 5.82 14.65
N GLU A 6 0.13 4.64 14.81
CA GLU A 6 -0.30 3.76 13.72
C GLU A 6 -1.41 4.41 12.90
N GLY A 7 -1.11 4.76 11.65
CA GLY A 7 -2.13 4.81 10.62
C GLY A 7 -2.68 3.40 10.41
N GLY A 8 -4.00 3.23 10.47
CA GLY A 8 -4.64 1.94 10.16
C GLY A 8 -4.99 1.03 11.35
N ARG A 9 -4.93 1.47 12.62
CA ARG A 9 -5.56 0.67 13.70
C ARG A 9 -7.06 0.54 13.42
N ARG A 10 -7.51 -0.69 13.13
CA ARG A 10 -8.93 -1.08 13.21
C ARG A 10 -9.51 -0.52 14.51
N ARG A 11 -10.74 0.01 14.45
CA ARG A 11 -11.41 0.50 15.67
C ARG A 11 -11.47 -0.64 16.68
N ALA A 12 -11.10 -0.36 17.93
CA ALA A 12 -11.15 -1.33 19.02
C ALA A 12 -12.54 -2.00 19.06
N GLY A 13 -12.59 -3.30 18.73
CA GLY A 13 -13.83 -4.10 18.71
C GLY A 13 -14.25 -4.66 17.35
N GLU A 14 -13.69 -4.20 16.23
CA GLU A 14 -13.92 -4.83 14.92
C GLU A 14 -13.14 -6.15 14.80
N ARG A 15 -13.87 -7.26 14.93
CA ARG A 15 -13.29 -8.59 14.67
C ARG A 15 -13.15 -8.80 13.17
N PHE A 16 -12.07 -9.49 12.77
CA PHE A 16 -11.94 -10.04 11.42
C PHE A 16 -13.26 -10.74 11.01
N PRO A 17 -13.75 -10.59 9.76
CA PRO A 17 -14.95 -11.25 9.26
C PRO A 17 -14.69 -12.75 9.02
N ARG A 18 -14.28 -13.46 10.09
CA ARG A 18 -13.78 -14.83 10.05
C ARG A 18 -14.81 -15.79 9.47
N GLY A 19 -16.05 -15.70 9.93
CA GLY A 19 -17.15 -16.54 9.46
C GLY A 19 -17.40 -16.44 7.95
N PRO A 20 -17.67 -15.25 7.40
CA PRO A 20 -17.84 -15.07 5.95
C PRO A 20 -16.62 -15.54 5.12
N LEU A 21 -15.40 -15.17 5.52
CA LEU A 21 -14.18 -15.54 4.78
C LEU A 21 -13.94 -17.06 4.80
N GLU A 22 -14.05 -17.72 5.96
CA GLU A 22 -13.89 -19.17 6.06
C GLU A 22 -14.92 -19.92 5.19
N ARG A 23 -16.17 -19.44 5.15
CA ARG A 23 -17.21 -20.01 4.29
C ARG A 23 -16.86 -19.85 2.80
N ALA A 24 -16.40 -18.68 2.39
CA ALA A 24 -16.02 -18.42 1.01
C ALA A 24 -14.84 -19.30 0.57
N VAL A 25 -13.76 -19.36 1.37
CA VAL A 25 -12.60 -20.21 1.10
C VAL A 25 -13.01 -21.69 1.03
N LYS A 26 -13.81 -22.16 1.98
CA LYS A 26 -14.30 -23.55 1.98
C LYS A 26 -15.10 -23.86 0.72
N LEU A 27 -15.99 -22.96 0.30
CA LEU A 27 -16.83 -23.14 -0.88
C LEU A 27 -15.98 -23.22 -2.16
N LEU A 28 -15.04 -22.29 -2.33
CA LEU A 28 -14.17 -22.24 -3.50
C LEU A 28 -13.26 -23.47 -3.58
N ARG A 29 -12.68 -23.90 -2.46
CA ARG A 29 -11.85 -25.11 -2.41
C ARG A 29 -12.63 -26.37 -2.78
N ALA A 30 -13.88 -26.48 -2.33
CA ALA A 30 -14.73 -27.61 -2.66
C ALA A 30 -15.10 -27.67 -4.15
N ARG A 31 -15.28 -26.52 -4.80
CA ARG A 31 -15.63 -26.42 -6.22
C ARG A 31 -14.42 -26.49 -7.16
N HIS A 32 -13.25 -26.04 -6.69
CA HIS A 32 -12.04 -25.92 -7.50
C HIS A 32 -10.84 -26.56 -6.77
N PRO A 33 -10.85 -27.89 -6.53
CA PRO A 33 -9.83 -28.55 -5.70
C PRO A 33 -8.41 -28.48 -6.27
N ALA A 34 -8.26 -28.22 -7.58
CA ALA A 34 -6.97 -28.08 -8.24
C ALA A 34 -6.39 -26.65 -8.19
N VAL A 35 -7.15 -25.66 -7.68
CA VAL A 35 -6.73 -24.26 -7.63
C VAL A 35 -6.50 -23.86 -6.16
N PRO A 36 -5.31 -23.38 -5.78
CA PRO A 36 -5.09 -22.82 -4.46
C PRO A 36 -6.02 -21.63 -4.20
N VAL A 37 -6.74 -21.66 -3.08
CA VAL A 37 -7.66 -20.60 -2.69
C VAL A 37 -7.11 -19.84 -1.49
N THR A 38 -7.17 -18.52 -1.56
CA THR A 38 -6.82 -17.63 -0.45
C THR A 38 -7.67 -16.36 -0.46
N TYR A 39 -7.45 -15.50 0.53
CA TYR A 39 -7.80 -14.09 0.56
C TYR A 39 -6.50 -13.27 0.60
N SER A 40 -6.49 -12.06 0.04
CA SER A 40 -5.40 -11.10 0.23
C SER A 40 -5.74 -10.12 1.35
N LEU A 41 -4.71 -9.62 2.04
CA LEU A 41 -4.83 -8.61 3.09
C LEU A 41 -3.83 -7.49 2.87
N GLY A 42 -4.27 -6.24 3.07
CA GLY A 42 -3.36 -5.12 3.28
C GLY A 42 -2.72 -5.19 4.66
N GLU A 43 -1.45 -4.82 4.73
CA GLU A 43 -0.60 -4.65 5.93
C GLU A 43 -0.68 -5.80 6.96
N PRO A 44 0.37 -6.62 7.13
CA PRO A 44 0.34 -7.72 8.08
C PRO A 44 0.53 -7.17 9.50
N TRP A 45 -0.56 -6.94 10.21
CA TRP A 45 -0.53 -6.63 11.65
C TRP A 45 -0.01 -7.86 12.41
N PRO A 46 1.24 -7.88 12.91
CA PRO A 46 1.84 -9.12 13.41
C PRO A 46 1.07 -9.73 14.58
N GLY A 47 0.47 -8.88 15.41
CA GLY A 47 -0.37 -9.29 16.55
C GLY A 47 -1.72 -9.90 16.15
N GLU A 48 -2.15 -9.78 14.90
CA GLU A 48 -3.45 -10.25 14.40
C GLU A 48 -3.32 -11.47 13.46
N LEU A 49 -2.10 -11.86 13.08
CA LEU A 49 -1.90 -12.97 12.13
C LEU A 49 -2.49 -14.30 12.61
N ASP A 50 -2.51 -14.53 13.93
CA ASP A 50 -3.07 -15.75 14.51
C ASP A 50 -4.61 -15.75 14.57
N ASP A 51 -5.24 -14.58 14.43
CA ASP A 51 -6.71 -14.45 14.35
C ASP A 51 -7.27 -14.70 12.95
N LEU A 52 -6.38 -14.83 11.96
CA LEU A 52 -6.76 -15.01 10.57
C LEU A 52 -7.52 -16.32 10.32
N PRO A 53 -8.55 -16.29 9.44
CA PRO A 53 -9.29 -17.46 9.00
C PRO A 53 -8.40 -18.63 8.64
N GLU A 54 -8.73 -19.80 9.19
CA GLU A 54 -8.04 -21.03 8.83
C GLU A 54 -8.33 -21.41 7.36
N ARG A 55 -7.50 -22.29 6.80
CA ARG A 55 -7.70 -22.95 5.50
C ARG A 55 -7.35 -22.14 4.25
N ALA A 56 -6.87 -20.91 4.38
CA ALA A 56 -6.15 -20.25 3.29
C ALA A 56 -4.96 -21.13 2.86
N GLN A 57 -4.75 -21.28 1.55
CA GLN A 57 -3.69 -22.11 1.00
C GLN A 57 -2.43 -21.32 0.64
N ILE A 58 -2.48 -19.99 0.76
CA ILE A 58 -1.38 -19.06 0.47
C ILE A 58 -1.48 -17.91 1.48
N ALA A 59 -0.38 -17.54 2.13
CA ALA A 59 -0.27 -16.30 2.89
C ALA A 59 -0.04 -15.15 1.90
N HIS A 60 -1.12 -14.49 1.47
CA HIS A 60 -1.09 -13.43 0.46
C HIS A 60 -1.31 -12.07 1.12
N PHE A 61 -0.28 -11.22 1.13
CA PHE A 61 -0.31 -9.91 1.78
C PHE A 61 0.18 -8.81 0.85
N HIS A 62 -0.28 -7.59 1.08
CA HIS A 62 0.16 -6.36 0.42
C HIS A 62 0.84 -5.48 1.46
N PHE A 63 2.04 -4.97 1.18
CA PHE A 63 2.81 -4.16 2.12
C PHE A 63 2.85 -2.71 1.66
N TYR A 64 2.11 -1.84 2.34
CA TYR A 64 2.22 -0.39 2.14
C TYR A 64 2.84 0.23 3.39
N VAL A 65 4.16 0.40 3.37
CA VAL A 65 4.84 1.15 4.41
C VAL A 65 4.63 2.64 4.16
N TYR A 66 3.48 3.16 4.61
CA TYR A 66 3.13 4.57 4.41
C TYR A 66 4.27 5.50 4.85
N GLY A 67 4.83 5.34 6.06
CA GLY A 67 6.04 6.05 6.47
C GLY A 67 6.00 7.55 6.15
N VAL A 68 6.87 8.00 5.25
CA VAL A 68 6.89 9.40 4.76
C VAL A 68 5.60 9.82 4.03
N LEU A 69 4.97 8.92 3.27
CA LEU A 69 3.66 9.17 2.64
C LEU A 69 2.56 9.36 3.68
N GLY A 70 2.59 8.58 4.78
CA GLY A 70 1.67 8.77 5.90
C GLY A 70 1.85 10.14 6.56
N ALA A 71 3.10 10.59 6.73
CA ALA A 71 3.40 11.93 7.22
C ALA A 71 2.91 13.04 6.26
N LEU A 72 3.05 12.82 4.94
CA LEU A 72 2.50 13.74 3.93
C LEU A 72 0.98 13.81 4.06
N TYR A 73 0.32 12.65 4.16
CA TYR A 73 -1.13 12.59 4.29
C TYR A 73 -1.62 13.34 5.53
N GLU A 74 -0.99 13.13 6.68
CA GLU A 74 -1.30 13.88 7.90
C GLU A 74 -1.15 15.39 7.69
N ALA A 75 -0.03 15.83 7.10
CA ALA A 75 0.22 17.24 6.82
C ALA A 75 -0.81 17.85 5.84
N ALA A 76 -1.20 17.08 4.81
CA ALA A 76 -2.19 17.47 3.81
C ALA A 76 -3.64 17.37 4.31
N GLY A 77 -3.87 16.91 5.55
CA GLY A 77 -5.20 16.68 6.11
C GLY A 77 -5.95 15.51 5.46
N LEU A 78 -5.21 14.51 4.97
CA LEU A 78 -5.71 13.29 4.36
C LEU A 78 -5.68 12.10 5.35
N GLY A 79 -6.59 11.15 5.14
CA GLY A 79 -6.58 9.84 5.79
C GLY A 79 -5.62 8.86 5.12
N HIS A 80 -5.38 7.69 5.75
CA HIS A 80 -4.53 6.62 5.22
C HIS A 80 -5.31 5.69 4.28
N GLY A 81 -6.02 6.29 3.31
CA GLY A 81 -6.83 5.57 2.34
C GLY A 81 -8.31 5.92 2.45
N THR A 82 -9.08 5.17 3.25
CA THR A 82 -10.57 5.25 3.25
C THR A 82 -11.14 6.15 4.34
N GLU A 83 -10.30 6.68 5.23
CA GLU A 83 -10.75 7.59 6.28
C GLU A 83 -11.10 8.96 5.68
N ALA A 84 -12.34 9.40 5.91
CA ALA A 84 -12.76 10.75 5.59
C ALA A 84 -12.03 11.78 6.47
N ALA A 85 -11.74 12.94 5.89
CA ALA A 85 -11.30 14.09 6.68
C ALA A 85 -12.39 14.48 7.71
N PRO A 86 -12.00 15.01 8.89
CA PRO A 86 -12.97 15.53 9.85
C PRO A 86 -13.86 16.59 9.21
N GLU A 87 -15.17 16.57 9.47
CA GLU A 87 -16.12 17.57 8.92
C GLU A 87 -15.76 19.02 9.29
N THR A 88 -14.99 19.21 10.36
CA THR A 88 -14.54 20.53 10.84
C THR A 88 -13.19 20.97 10.26
N ALA A 89 -12.56 20.16 9.41
CA ALA A 89 -11.28 20.51 8.79
C ALA A 89 -11.48 21.67 7.80
N THR A 90 -10.64 22.70 7.90
CA THR A 90 -10.53 23.70 6.84
C THR A 90 -9.73 23.08 5.70
N TRP A 91 -10.30 23.06 4.50
CA TRP A 91 -9.75 22.33 3.37
C TRP A 91 -9.70 23.19 2.09
N PRO A 92 -8.60 23.15 1.31
CA PRO A 92 -7.36 22.41 1.56
C PRO A 92 -6.58 22.96 2.77
N THR A 93 -5.74 22.12 3.41
CA THR A 93 -4.79 22.60 4.42
C THR A 93 -3.76 23.53 3.77
N PRO A 94 -3.07 24.41 4.53
CA PRO A 94 -1.99 25.23 3.98
C PRO A 94 -0.92 24.41 3.25
N GLU A 95 -0.58 23.24 3.80
CA GLU A 95 0.38 22.30 3.22
C GLU A 95 -0.13 21.75 1.87
N LEU A 96 -1.39 21.28 1.80
CA LEU A 96 -1.95 20.81 0.53
C LEU A 96 -2.04 21.96 -0.48
N ALA A 97 -2.50 23.15 -0.06
CA ALA A 97 -2.62 24.32 -0.92
C ALA A 97 -1.28 24.73 -1.55
N ALA A 98 -0.17 24.60 -0.81
CA ALA A 98 1.17 24.88 -1.33
C ALA A 98 1.61 23.87 -2.42
N MET A 99 1.06 22.65 -2.41
CA MET A 99 1.36 21.60 -3.39
C MET A 99 0.44 21.64 -4.62
N LEU A 100 -0.67 22.40 -4.61
CA LEU A 100 -1.60 22.43 -5.74
C LEU A 100 -0.99 23.09 -6.99
N ARG A 101 -1.39 22.57 -8.16
CA ARG A 101 -1.15 23.25 -9.44
C ARG A 101 -1.90 24.59 -9.45
N SER A 102 -1.36 25.56 -10.18
CA SER A 102 -1.96 26.90 -10.27
C SER A 102 -3.34 26.93 -10.93
N ASP A 103 -3.67 25.89 -11.71
CA ASP A 103 -4.96 25.71 -12.38
C ASP A 103 -5.92 24.80 -11.60
N ALA A 104 -5.60 24.44 -10.35
CA ALA A 104 -6.50 23.65 -9.52
C ALA A 104 -7.82 24.42 -9.25
N PRO A 105 -8.99 23.78 -9.45
CA PRO A 105 -10.28 24.36 -9.12
C PRO A 105 -10.41 24.50 -7.60
N ALA A 106 -11.32 25.33 -7.12
CA ALA A 106 -11.66 25.32 -5.70
C ALA A 106 -12.23 23.94 -5.31
N PHE A 107 -11.89 23.44 -4.13
CA PHE A 107 -12.40 22.14 -3.66
C PHE A 107 -13.92 22.06 -3.63
N SER A 108 -14.60 23.15 -3.28
CA SER A 108 -16.06 23.24 -3.28
C SER A 108 -16.69 22.92 -4.64
N ASP A 109 -15.94 23.18 -5.71
CA ASP A 109 -16.40 23.07 -7.09
C ASP A 109 -15.90 21.77 -7.74
N TYR A 110 -15.06 21.01 -7.04
CA TYR A 110 -14.51 19.77 -7.54
C TYR A 110 -15.42 18.57 -7.24
N GLN A 111 -15.52 17.70 -8.24
CA GLN A 111 -15.99 16.33 -8.13
C GLN A 111 -15.13 15.45 -9.05
N PRO A 112 -14.89 14.18 -8.70
CA PRO A 112 -14.29 13.24 -9.64
C PRO A 112 -15.16 13.11 -10.89
N ASP A 113 -14.54 13.07 -12.07
CA ASP A 113 -15.23 13.00 -13.38
C ASP A 113 -16.25 11.86 -13.47
N GLU A 114 -15.96 10.78 -12.74
CA GLU A 114 -16.75 9.56 -12.73
C GLU A 114 -17.30 9.28 -11.32
N PRO A 115 -18.57 9.62 -11.04
CA PRO A 115 -19.16 9.46 -9.71
C PRO A 115 -19.12 8.03 -9.16
N TRP A 116 -19.04 7.03 -10.04
CA TRP A 116 -18.92 5.62 -9.66
C TRP A 116 -17.61 5.33 -8.93
N ARG A 117 -16.54 6.12 -9.14
CA ARG A 117 -15.24 5.92 -8.49
C ARG A 117 -15.35 6.07 -6.97
N LEU A 118 -16.05 7.10 -6.50
CA LEU A 118 -16.30 7.29 -5.06
C LEU A 118 -17.10 6.12 -4.48
N ALA A 119 -18.15 5.69 -5.17
CA ALA A 119 -19.01 4.61 -4.72
C ALA A 119 -18.31 3.24 -4.70
N ALA A 120 -17.43 2.97 -5.67
CA ALA A 120 -16.79 1.68 -5.85
C ALA A 120 -15.54 1.48 -4.98
N THR A 121 -14.80 2.56 -4.72
CA THR A 121 -13.48 2.47 -4.06
C THR A 121 -13.53 2.77 -2.57
N GLY A 122 -14.53 3.52 -2.11
CA GLY A 122 -14.55 4.03 -0.72
C GLY A 122 -13.44 5.06 -0.44
N ILE A 123 -12.72 5.50 -1.47
CA ILE A 123 -11.71 6.56 -1.36
C ILE A 123 -12.43 7.90 -1.20
N PRO A 124 -12.04 8.74 -0.22
CA PRO A 124 -12.66 10.02 0.02
C PRO A 124 -12.39 11.01 -1.12
N ARG A 125 -13.30 11.96 -1.31
CA ARG A 125 -13.20 12.99 -2.36
C ARG A 125 -11.93 13.83 -2.21
N GLU A 126 -11.50 14.07 -0.97
CA GLU A 126 -10.28 14.78 -0.60
C GLU A 126 -9.05 14.12 -1.22
N LEU A 127 -8.96 12.78 -1.15
CA LEU A 127 -7.84 12.05 -1.73
C LEU A 127 -7.88 12.09 -3.26
N PHE A 128 -9.07 11.97 -3.87
CA PHE A 128 -9.22 12.15 -5.31
C PHE A 128 -8.76 13.54 -5.77
N TYR A 129 -9.21 14.61 -5.11
CA TYR A 129 -8.79 15.96 -5.46
C TYR A 129 -7.28 16.13 -5.31
N ALA A 130 -6.68 15.64 -4.23
CA ALA A 130 -5.23 15.70 -4.04
C ALA A 130 -4.53 15.01 -5.22
N HIS A 131 -4.94 13.80 -5.59
CA HIS A 131 -4.31 13.05 -6.69
C HIS A 131 -4.51 13.69 -8.07
N ASP A 132 -5.64 14.37 -8.30
CA ASP A 132 -5.95 15.00 -9.59
C ASP A 132 -5.28 16.38 -9.77
N TRP A 133 -5.02 17.11 -8.68
CA TRP A 133 -4.70 18.54 -8.74
C TRP A 133 -3.40 18.96 -8.06
N VAL A 134 -2.69 18.09 -7.34
CA VAL A 134 -1.33 18.42 -6.88
C VAL A 134 -0.36 18.51 -8.05
N ASP A 135 0.63 19.39 -7.90
CA ASP A 135 1.82 19.44 -8.74
C ASP A 135 2.71 18.25 -8.35
N PRO A 136 2.96 17.29 -9.27
CA PRO A 136 3.74 16.09 -8.96
C PRO A 136 5.14 16.40 -8.43
N ASP A 137 5.79 17.45 -8.96
CA ASP A 137 7.14 17.81 -8.55
C ASP A 137 7.15 18.35 -7.11
N ARG A 138 6.10 19.09 -6.71
CA ARG A 138 5.97 19.60 -5.33
C ARG A 138 5.65 18.48 -4.35
N TRP A 139 4.81 17.54 -4.75
CA TRP A 139 4.49 16.36 -3.96
C TRP A 139 5.75 15.51 -3.72
N ASP A 140 6.48 15.20 -4.78
CA ASP A 140 7.72 14.42 -4.70
C ASP A 140 8.81 15.16 -3.91
N LEU A 141 8.97 16.47 -4.12
CA LEU A 141 9.92 17.28 -3.35
C LEU A 141 9.64 17.18 -1.84
N TRP A 142 8.38 17.29 -1.44
CA TRP A 142 8.00 17.13 -0.04
C TRP A 142 8.42 15.74 0.48
N LEU A 143 8.13 14.67 -0.27
CA LEU A 143 8.52 13.32 0.12
C LEU A 143 10.04 13.17 0.22
N TYR A 144 10.81 13.71 -0.72
CA TYR A 144 12.27 13.64 -0.68
C TYR A 144 12.88 14.40 0.50
N GLU A 145 12.36 15.59 0.81
CA GLU A 145 12.84 16.41 1.93
C GLU A 145 12.57 15.74 3.29
N ASN A 146 11.47 15.01 3.41
CA ASN A 146 11.04 14.39 4.66
C ASN A 146 11.48 12.92 4.80
N TYR A 147 11.77 12.22 3.70
CA TYR A 147 12.14 10.80 3.71
C TYR A 147 13.29 10.43 4.66
N PRO A 148 14.38 11.22 4.82
CA PRO A 148 15.48 10.86 5.72
C PRO A 148 15.03 10.57 7.16
N ALA A 149 13.99 11.27 7.65
CA ALA A 149 13.44 11.07 8.99
C ALA A 149 12.67 9.75 9.15
N HIS A 150 12.20 9.16 8.04
CA HIS A 150 11.37 7.95 8.04
C HIS A 150 12.09 6.71 7.50
N ARG A 151 13.21 6.88 6.78
CA ARG A 151 13.91 5.82 6.06
C ARG A 151 14.19 4.58 6.90
N GLN A 152 14.69 4.77 8.13
CA GLN A 152 15.05 3.65 9.00
C GLN A 152 13.81 2.90 9.48
N ASP A 153 12.85 3.63 10.05
CA ASP A 153 11.60 3.07 10.58
C ASP A 153 10.81 2.33 9.49
N MET A 154 10.79 2.86 8.26
CA MET A 154 10.18 2.18 7.11
C MET A 154 10.82 0.83 6.82
N ARG A 155 12.16 0.75 6.81
CA ARG A 155 12.89 -0.51 6.57
C ARG A 155 12.71 -1.51 7.70
N GLU A 156 12.71 -1.04 8.95
CA GLU A 156 12.46 -1.89 10.12
C GLU A 156 11.03 -2.45 10.13
N THR A 157 10.05 -1.62 9.78
CA THR A 157 8.64 -2.03 9.64
C THR A 157 8.49 -3.12 8.57
N LEU A 158 9.07 -2.90 7.39
CA LEU A 158 9.07 -3.90 6.32
C LEU A 158 9.76 -5.21 6.73
N ALA A 159 10.91 -5.13 7.41
CA ALA A 159 11.60 -6.32 7.88
C ALA A 159 10.75 -7.10 8.90
N LEU A 160 10.12 -6.41 9.85
CA LEU A 160 9.20 -7.01 10.81
C LEU A 160 8.02 -7.71 10.12
N TRP A 161 7.42 -7.06 9.12
CA TRP A 161 6.30 -7.60 8.35
C TRP A 161 6.71 -8.85 7.57
N VAL A 162 7.85 -8.83 6.88
CA VAL A 162 8.40 -10.00 6.17
C VAL A 162 8.61 -11.16 7.13
N ASP A 163 9.30 -10.93 8.25
CA ASP A 163 9.65 -11.97 9.22
C ASP A 163 8.38 -12.57 9.85
N SER A 164 7.38 -11.73 10.16
CA SER A 164 6.10 -12.14 10.74
C SER A 164 5.28 -13.00 9.78
N VAL A 165 5.18 -12.58 8.50
CA VAL A 165 4.44 -13.34 7.48
C VAL A 165 5.16 -14.65 7.15
N ALA A 166 6.50 -14.65 7.07
CA ALA A 166 7.28 -15.86 6.84
C ALA A 166 7.08 -16.88 7.96
N GLU A 167 7.14 -16.45 9.23
CA GLU A 167 6.90 -17.32 10.37
C GLU A 167 5.45 -17.84 10.40
N PHE A 168 4.47 -16.99 10.11
CA PHE A 168 3.08 -17.40 9.97
C PHE A 168 2.90 -18.47 8.88
N ALA A 169 3.44 -18.23 7.68
CA ALA A 169 3.37 -19.15 6.55
C ALA A 169 4.04 -20.49 6.86
N ARG A 170 5.22 -20.46 7.50
CA ARG A 170 5.96 -21.64 7.96
C ARG A 170 5.17 -22.46 8.99
N ARG A 171 4.59 -21.82 10.02
CA ARG A 171 3.76 -22.51 11.02
C ARG A 171 2.52 -23.17 10.41
N ARG A 172 1.95 -22.55 9.37
CA ARG A 172 0.76 -23.04 8.66
C ARG A 172 1.09 -24.04 7.55
N GLY A 173 2.36 -24.19 7.17
CA GLY A 173 2.79 -25.05 6.06
C GLY A 173 2.26 -24.60 4.70
N ILE A 174 2.15 -23.29 4.47
CA ILE A 174 1.65 -22.69 3.22
C ILE A 174 2.68 -21.73 2.62
N PRO A 175 2.67 -21.49 1.30
CA PRO A 175 3.53 -20.48 0.66
C PRO A 175 3.16 -19.05 1.08
N ALA A 176 4.17 -18.17 1.13
CA ALA A 176 3.99 -16.73 1.29
C ALA A 176 4.16 -16.00 -0.05
N VAL A 177 3.30 -15.02 -0.31
CA VAL A 177 3.31 -14.16 -1.50
C VAL A 177 3.08 -12.71 -1.11
N LEU A 178 3.93 -11.82 -1.62
CA LEU A 178 3.71 -10.36 -1.58
C LEU A 178 2.99 -9.95 -2.86
N GLY A 179 1.75 -9.48 -2.74
CA GLY A 179 0.86 -9.17 -3.86
C GLY A 179 0.96 -7.75 -4.38
N GLU A 180 1.25 -6.79 -3.49
CA GLU A 180 1.41 -5.37 -3.81
C GLU A 180 2.38 -4.72 -2.80
N SER A 181 3.14 -3.72 -3.26
CA SER A 181 4.12 -2.97 -2.46
C SER A 181 4.52 -1.65 -3.15
N VAL A 182 5.26 -0.70 -2.54
CA VAL A 182 5.76 -0.70 -1.15
C VAL A 182 5.36 0.54 -0.35
N VAL A 183 5.23 1.72 -0.95
CA VAL A 183 5.05 2.97 -0.19
C VAL A 183 3.57 3.33 0.00
N GLY A 184 2.74 3.05 -1.00
CA GLY A 184 1.31 3.39 -0.98
C GLY A 184 0.84 3.95 -2.32
N TYR A 185 -0.43 4.34 -2.38
CA TYR A 185 -1.01 4.96 -3.57
C TYR A 185 -0.52 6.41 -3.68
N THR A 186 0.08 6.80 -4.80
CA THR A 186 0.59 8.16 -5.04
C THR A 186 -0.10 8.78 -6.27
N PRO A 187 -0.12 10.12 -6.43
CA PRO A 187 -0.68 10.76 -7.63
C PRO A 187 -0.02 10.23 -8.91
N LEU A 188 -0.79 10.05 -9.98
CA LEU A 188 -0.40 9.30 -11.19
C LEU A 188 0.95 9.70 -11.80
N LEU A 189 1.30 10.99 -11.73
CA LEU A 189 2.50 11.55 -12.36
C LEU A 189 3.66 11.77 -11.38
N THR A 190 3.50 11.37 -10.13
CA THR A 190 4.59 11.40 -9.14
C THR A 190 5.56 10.26 -9.39
N ARG A 191 6.81 10.47 -8.97
CA ARG A 191 7.95 9.61 -9.27
C ARG A 191 8.64 9.08 -8.03
N PHE A 192 8.23 9.47 -6.82
CA PHE A 192 8.90 9.00 -5.59
C PHE A 192 9.09 7.48 -5.53
N GLU A 193 8.05 6.70 -5.89
CA GLU A 193 8.13 5.23 -5.94
C GLU A 193 8.94 4.72 -7.16
N GLU A 194 8.93 5.45 -8.27
CA GLU A 194 9.60 5.08 -9.52
C GLU A 194 11.09 5.46 -9.55
N ASP A 195 11.51 6.45 -8.77
CA ASP A 195 12.88 6.96 -8.77
C ASP A 195 13.79 6.17 -7.80
N ALA A 196 15.04 6.62 -7.64
CA ALA A 196 16.06 5.87 -6.93
C ALA A 196 15.68 5.52 -5.48
N VAL A 197 14.94 6.40 -4.79
CA VAL A 197 14.49 6.16 -3.41
C VAL A 197 13.44 5.05 -3.35
N GLY A 198 12.38 5.13 -4.15
CA GLY A 198 11.34 4.11 -4.21
C GLY A 198 11.88 2.75 -4.65
N LYS A 199 12.74 2.73 -5.67
CA LYS A 199 13.41 1.50 -6.15
C LYS A 199 14.31 0.88 -5.08
N ASP A 200 15.04 1.67 -4.29
CA ASP A 200 15.84 1.16 -3.17
C ASP A 200 14.97 0.50 -2.09
N ILE A 201 13.79 1.03 -1.81
CA ILE A 201 12.80 0.43 -0.89
C ILE A 201 12.22 -0.86 -1.47
N ALA A 202 11.85 -0.85 -2.76
CA ALA A 202 11.32 -2.02 -3.48
C ALA A 202 12.32 -3.17 -3.57
N GLU A 203 13.57 -2.88 -3.94
CA GLU A 203 14.62 -3.90 -3.96
C GLU A 203 14.92 -4.41 -2.54
N PHE A 204 14.94 -3.55 -1.53
CA PHE A 204 15.09 -3.99 -0.15
C PHE A 204 14.01 -5.00 0.27
N VAL A 205 12.73 -4.74 0.01
CA VAL A 205 11.66 -5.67 0.41
C VAL A 205 11.71 -6.97 -0.40
N VAL A 206 12.02 -6.89 -1.70
CA VAL A 206 12.22 -8.08 -2.55
C VAL A 206 13.31 -8.98 -1.97
N ASP A 207 14.46 -8.41 -1.64
CA ASP A 207 15.61 -9.15 -1.09
C ASP A 207 15.25 -9.85 0.21
N ARG A 208 14.53 -9.13 1.09
CA ARG A 208 14.05 -9.67 2.36
C ARG A 208 13.04 -10.80 2.16
N CYS A 209 12.05 -10.62 1.28
CA CYS A 209 11.06 -11.64 0.96
C CYS A 209 11.73 -12.91 0.41
N LEU A 210 12.64 -12.77 -0.56
CA LEU A 210 13.36 -13.92 -1.14
C LEU A 210 14.21 -14.64 -0.09
N ALA A 211 14.94 -13.89 0.74
CA ALA A 211 15.73 -14.47 1.84
C ALA A 211 14.86 -15.19 2.89
N ALA A 212 13.63 -14.71 3.11
CA ALA A 212 12.66 -15.32 4.02
C ALA A 212 11.84 -16.48 3.39
N GLY A 213 12.09 -16.81 2.11
CA GLY A 213 11.44 -17.93 1.43
C GLY A 213 10.05 -17.65 0.86
N PHE A 214 9.72 -16.39 0.57
CA PHE A 214 8.52 -16.05 -0.20
C PHE A 214 8.61 -16.68 -1.60
N GLN A 215 7.50 -17.24 -2.08
CA GLN A 215 7.43 -17.92 -3.39
C GLN A 215 6.96 -16.98 -4.51
N GLY A 216 6.49 -15.78 -4.17
CA GLY A 216 6.08 -14.78 -5.13
C GLY A 216 6.18 -13.39 -4.53
N VAL A 217 6.68 -12.44 -5.32
CA VAL A 217 6.84 -11.04 -4.91
C VAL A 217 6.49 -10.16 -6.10
N VAL A 218 5.43 -9.36 -5.96
CA VAL A 218 5.14 -8.25 -6.87
C VAL A 218 5.96 -7.05 -6.42
N LEU A 219 6.64 -6.39 -7.37
CA LEU A 219 7.63 -5.36 -7.10
C LEU A 219 7.00 -4.06 -6.59
N THR A 220 5.95 -3.62 -7.28
CA THR A 220 5.31 -2.31 -7.09
C THR A 220 3.81 -2.43 -7.35
N SER A 221 3.04 -1.46 -6.89
CA SER A 221 1.58 -1.41 -7.08
C SER A 221 1.18 -0.60 -8.33
N ASN A 222 2.11 0.19 -8.87
CA ASN A 222 1.89 1.15 -9.96
C ASN A 222 2.57 0.74 -11.29
N ALA A 223 2.54 -0.56 -11.64
CA ALA A 223 3.17 -1.07 -12.86
C ALA A 223 2.16 -1.66 -13.86
N ALA A 224 1.42 -0.80 -14.55
CA ALA A 224 0.44 -1.18 -15.58
C ALA A 224 0.51 -0.23 -16.79
N PRO A 225 -0.02 -0.58 -17.98
CA PRO A 225 0.14 0.24 -19.20
C PRO A 225 -0.30 1.71 -19.11
N HIS A 226 -1.15 2.06 -18.15
CA HIS A 226 -1.60 3.45 -17.90
C HIS A 226 -0.71 4.21 -16.91
N HIS A 227 0.23 3.54 -16.23
CA HIS A 227 1.20 4.15 -15.33
C HIS A 227 2.50 4.51 -16.07
N PRO A 228 3.13 5.68 -15.78
CA PRO A 228 4.40 6.07 -16.37
C PRO A 228 5.50 5.00 -16.23
N MET A 229 5.68 4.41 -15.03
CA MET A 229 6.66 3.34 -14.73
C MET A 229 6.71 2.23 -15.80
N TRP A 230 5.55 1.85 -16.36
CA TRP A 230 5.46 0.78 -17.34
C TRP A 230 6.33 1.04 -18.58
N HIS A 231 6.46 2.30 -18.96
CA HIS A 231 7.16 2.75 -20.16
C HIS A 231 8.59 3.22 -19.87
N THR A 232 8.84 3.76 -18.67
CA THR A 232 10.12 4.36 -18.30
C THR A 232 11.10 3.39 -17.64
N ASP A 233 10.60 2.35 -16.95
CA ASP A 233 11.41 1.55 -16.01
C ASP A 233 11.49 0.06 -16.34
N ARG A 234 11.20 -0.28 -17.60
CA ARG A 234 11.19 -1.65 -18.12
C ARG A 234 12.44 -2.45 -17.73
N ASP A 235 13.62 -1.87 -17.91
CA ASP A 235 14.86 -2.59 -17.72
C ASP A 235 15.12 -2.86 -16.23
N TRP A 236 14.74 -1.93 -15.35
CA TRP A 236 14.76 -2.18 -13.91
C TRP A 236 13.77 -3.28 -13.52
N MET A 237 12.50 -3.19 -13.94
CA MET A 237 11.49 -4.22 -13.64
C MET A 237 11.92 -5.61 -14.12
N ARG A 238 12.52 -5.72 -15.32
CA ARG A 238 13.03 -7.01 -15.84
C ARG A 238 14.16 -7.57 -14.98
N ARG A 239 15.10 -6.72 -14.54
CA ARG A 239 16.20 -7.17 -13.67
C ARG A 239 15.67 -7.67 -12.33
N VAL A 240 14.76 -6.95 -11.68
CA VAL A 240 14.25 -7.38 -10.37
C VAL A 240 13.33 -8.60 -10.51
N ASN A 241 12.45 -8.64 -11.52
CA ASN A 241 11.60 -9.81 -11.79
C ASN A 241 12.39 -11.09 -12.06
N ALA A 242 13.56 -11.00 -12.71
CA ALA A 242 14.42 -12.16 -12.91
C ALA A 242 14.79 -12.81 -11.57
N ARG A 243 15.07 -12.01 -10.53
CA ARG A 243 15.44 -12.50 -9.20
C ARG A 243 14.32 -13.30 -8.52
N VAL A 244 13.06 -12.96 -8.83
CA VAL A 244 11.87 -13.64 -8.29
C VAL A 244 11.53 -14.90 -9.09
N THR A 245 11.75 -14.87 -10.41
CA THR A 245 11.27 -15.92 -11.34
C THR A 245 12.32 -16.98 -11.70
N THR A 246 13.60 -16.74 -11.45
CA THR A 246 14.69 -17.71 -11.70
C THR A 246 15.17 -18.45 -10.44
N GLY A 247 14.44 -18.30 -9.33
CA GLY A 247 14.69 -19.00 -8.06
C GLY A 247 14.21 -20.45 -8.07
#